data_AF-A0A535S273-F1
#
_entry.id   AF-A0A535S273-F1
#
_cell.length_a   1.000
_cell.length_b   1.000
_cell.length_c   1.000
_cell.angle_alpha   90.00
_cell.angle_beta   90.00
_cell.angle_gamma   90.00
#
_symmetry.space_group_name_H-M   'P 1'
#
loop_
_entity.id
_entity.type
_entity.pdbx_description
1 polymer ?
#
loop_
_entity_poly.entity_id
_entity_poly.type
_entity_poly.pdbx_seq_one_letter_code
_entity_poly.pdbx_strand_id
1 'polypeptide(L)'
;MLIVNDAHLCLAGRSSLEERCHYCKKPLAAYPLVMSDDAKQTVYHVTCALELATDLLVDLATFFHPPTLYQPLYVLTPPDAASAMMACGEQVPTEGDIHAVSKPSSD
;
A
#
# COMPACT_ATOMS: atom_id res chain seq x y z
N MET A 1 -5.10 27.60 -1.43
CA MET A 1 -3.70 28.03 -1.66
C MET A 1 -3.62 29.19 -2.63
N LEU A 2 -2.75 30.17 -2.38
CA LEU A 2 -2.54 31.35 -3.25
C LEU A 2 -1.05 31.55 -3.54
N ILE A 3 -0.69 31.90 -4.78
CA ILE A 3 0.67 32.35 -5.10
C ILE A 3 0.81 33.78 -4.60
N VAL A 4 1.82 34.04 -3.77
CA VAL A 4 1.99 35.31 -3.08
C VAL A 4 3.33 35.95 -3.39
N ASN A 5 3.34 37.27 -3.32
CA ASN A 5 4.53 38.10 -3.34
C ASN A 5 4.64 38.89 -2.02
N ASP A 6 5.66 39.73 -1.89
CA ASP A 6 6.05 40.41 -0.65
C ASP A 6 4.99 41.44 -0.33
N ALA A 7 4.45 42.10 -1.36
CA ALA A 7 3.33 43.00 -1.21
C ALA A 7 2.09 42.26 -0.64
N HIS A 8 1.78 41.06 -1.15
CA HIS A 8 0.68 40.24 -0.63
C HIS A 8 0.94 39.78 0.81
N LEU A 9 2.18 39.42 1.15
CA LEU A 9 2.56 39.04 2.51
C LEU A 9 2.46 40.22 3.49
N CYS A 10 2.96 41.40 3.10
CA CYS A 10 2.85 42.62 3.88
C CYS A 10 1.39 43.00 4.13
N LEU A 11 0.52 42.87 3.12
CA LEU A 11 -0.92 43.12 3.25
C LEU A 11 -1.61 42.12 4.18
N ALA A 12 -1.12 40.88 4.25
CA ALA A 12 -1.59 39.86 5.19
C ALA A 12 -1.07 40.08 6.64
N GLY A 13 -0.39 41.20 6.91
CA GLY A 13 0.19 41.49 8.23
C GLY A 13 1.40 40.61 8.57
N ARG A 14 1.98 39.92 7.58
CA ARG A 14 3.22 39.16 7.74
C ARG A 14 4.40 40.05 7.43
N SER A 15 5.29 40.19 8.41
CA SER A 15 6.20 41.33 8.49
C SER A 15 7.59 41.11 7.88
N SER A 16 7.95 39.92 7.38
CA SER A 16 9.31 39.76 6.84
C SER A 16 9.54 38.54 5.94
N LEU A 17 10.27 38.77 4.84
CA LEU A 17 10.97 37.74 4.06
C LEU A 17 12.03 36.96 4.87
N GLU A 18 12.34 37.40 6.10
CA GLU A 18 13.16 36.65 7.05
C GLU A 18 12.41 35.45 7.67
N GLU A 19 11.08 35.40 7.53
CA GLU A 19 10.34 34.17 7.84
C GLU A 19 10.94 33.01 7.05
N ARG A 20 11.06 31.86 7.72
CA ARG A 20 11.65 30.66 7.14
C ARG A 20 10.56 29.73 6.66
N CYS A 21 10.73 29.16 5.47
CA CYS A 21 9.88 28.11 4.97
C CYS A 21 9.84 26.96 5.98
N HIS A 22 8.63 26.51 6.35
CA HIS A 22 8.49 25.46 7.36
C HIS A 22 9.08 24.12 6.90
N TYR A 23 9.16 23.89 5.60
CA TYR A 23 9.73 22.68 5.00
C TYR A 23 11.26 22.70 5.00
N CYS A 24 11.88 23.57 4.18
CA CYS A 24 13.33 23.57 3.97
C CYS A 24 14.12 24.41 4.99
N LYS A 25 13.44 25.12 5.90
CA LYS A 25 14.01 26.04 6.91
C LYS A 25 14.85 27.20 6.34
N LYS A 26 14.85 27.41 5.02
CA LYS A 26 15.51 28.54 4.35
C LYS A 26 14.60 29.78 4.37
N PRO A 27 15.16 31.00 4.31
CA PRO A 27 14.37 32.24 4.23
C PRO A 27 13.42 32.23 3.03
N LEU A 28 12.27 32.90 3.17
CA LEU A 28 11.26 33.05 2.11
C LEU A 28 11.65 34.09 1.05
N ALA A 29 12.90 34.57 1.04
CA ALA A 29 13.40 35.57 0.09
C ALA A 29 13.49 35.13 -1.39
N ALA A 30 13.13 33.88 -1.73
CA ALA A 30 13.21 33.34 -3.09
C ALA A 30 11.81 33.11 -3.68
N TYR A 31 11.53 33.76 -4.80
CA TYR A 31 10.28 33.60 -5.54
C TYR A 31 10.24 32.36 -6.41
N PRO A 32 9.03 31.82 -6.69
CA PRO A 32 7.72 32.24 -6.18
C PRO A 32 7.33 31.53 -4.87
N LEU A 33 6.47 32.19 -4.07
CA LEU A 33 5.96 31.70 -2.79
C LEU A 33 4.50 31.28 -2.88
N VAL A 34 4.11 30.31 -2.06
CA VAL A 34 2.72 29.83 -1.94
C VAL A 34 2.27 29.96 -0.49
N MET A 35 1.11 30.55 -0.29
CA MET A 35 0.44 30.64 1.00
C MET A 35 -0.68 29.59 1.09
N SER A 36 -0.63 28.81 2.16
CA SER A 36 -1.68 27.89 2.59
C SER A 36 -2.94 28.65 2.97
N ASP A 37 -4.10 28.01 2.81
CA ASP A 37 -5.41 28.48 3.27
C ASP A 37 -5.73 28.03 4.71
N ASP A 38 -4.78 27.37 5.38
CA ASP A 38 -4.94 27.01 6.79
C ASP A 38 -5.10 28.25 7.69
N ALA A 39 -5.61 28.03 8.91
CA ALA A 39 -5.82 29.10 9.89
C ALA A 39 -4.54 29.87 10.26
N LYS A 40 -3.36 29.31 10.00
CA LYS A 40 -2.06 29.94 10.27
C LYS A 40 -1.52 30.67 9.05
N GLN A 41 -2.12 30.51 7.88
CA GLN A 41 -1.68 31.03 6.58
C GLN A 41 -0.19 30.75 6.35
N THR A 42 0.20 29.48 6.48
CA THR A 42 1.62 29.08 6.35
C THR A 42 2.16 29.34 4.94
N VAL A 43 3.39 29.85 4.84
CA VAL A 43 4.02 30.22 3.56
C VAL A 43 5.18 29.27 3.25
N TYR A 44 5.26 28.83 2.00
CA TYR A 44 6.30 27.93 1.49
C TYR A 44 6.90 28.48 0.20
N HIS A 45 8.11 28.04 -0.14
CA HIS A 45 8.57 28.10 -1.53
C HIS A 45 7.66 27.24 -2.40
N VAL A 46 7.42 27.66 -3.65
CA VAL A 46 6.60 26.88 -4.59
C VAL A 46 7.09 25.44 -4.73
N THR A 47 8.42 25.24 -4.75
CA THR A 47 9.03 23.92 -4.90
C THR A 47 8.82 23.06 -3.67
N CYS A 48 8.94 23.64 -2.47
CA CYS A 48 8.66 22.94 -1.21
C CYS A 48 7.17 22.57 -1.07
N ALA A 49 6.26 23.45 -1.51
CA ALA A 49 4.84 23.14 -1.54
C ALA A 49 4.52 22.01 -2.54
N LEU A 50 5.18 22.03 -3.70
CA LEU A 50 5.02 20.98 -4.72
C LEU A 50 5.55 19.63 -4.25
N GLU A 51 6.68 19.62 -3.53
CA GLU A 51 7.25 18.40 -2.93
C GLU A 51 6.29 17.81 -1.90
N LEU A 52 5.77 18.61 -0.97
CA LEU A 52 4.74 18.18 -0.02
C LEU A 52 3.48 17.65 -0.69
N ALA A 53 2.98 18.32 -1.74
CA ALA A 53 1.83 17.85 -2.48
C ALA A 53 2.12 16.52 -3.20
N THR A 54 3.33 16.34 -3.71
CA THR A 54 3.76 15.11 -4.37
C THR A 54 3.81 13.96 -3.38
N ASP A 55 4.37 14.15 -2.19
CA ASP A 55 4.41 13.15 -1.13
C ASP A 55 2.99 12.66 -0.79
N LEU A 56 2.06 13.60 -0.59
CA LEU A 56 0.65 13.27 -0.33
C LEU A 56 0.00 12.52 -1.50
N LEU A 57 0.27 12.91 -2.74
CA LEU A 57 -0.26 12.22 -3.92
C LEU A 57 0.30 10.79 -4.04
N VAL A 58 1.57 10.58 -3.72
CA VAL A 58 2.20 9.25 -3.71
C VAL A 58 1.60 8.38 -2.61
N ASP A 59 1.39 8.93 -1.41
CA ASP A 59 0.75 8.21 -0.31
C ASP A 59 -0.68 7.80 -0.67
N LEU A 60 -1.47 8.72 -1.23
CA LEU A 60 -2.83 8.43 -1.69
C LEU A 60 -2.82 7.40 -2.84
N ALA A 61 -1.91 7.54 -3.80
CA ALA A 61 -1.78 6.58 -4.89
C ALA A 61 -1.47 5.17 -4.36
N THR A 62 -0.54 5.05 -3.40
CA THR A 62 -0.17 3.78 -2.76
C THR A 62 -1.32 3.22 -1.93
N PHE A 63 -2.10 4.08 -1.28
CA PHE A 63 -3.28 3.67 -0.51
C PHE A 63 -4.39 3.10 -1.41
N PHE A 64 -4.72 3.78 -2.52
CA PHE A 64 -5.77 3.33 -3.44
C PHE A 64 -5.32 2.22 -4.39
N HIS A 65 -4.02 2.15 -4.69
CA HIS A 65 -3.40 1.16 -5.57
C HIS A 65 -2.19 0.54 -4.85
N PRO A 66 -2.43 -0.29 -3.82
CA PRO A 66 -1.34 -0.91 -3.10
C PRO A 66 -0.50 -1.73 -4.08
N PRO A 67 0.84 -1.67 -3.97
CA PRO A 67 1.70 -2.48 -4.82
C PRO A 67 1.34 -3.95 -4.63
N THR A 68 1.50 -4.73 -5.71
CA THR A 68 1.28 -6.18 -5.65
C THR A 68 2.12 -6.77 -4.52
N LEU A 69 1.48 -7.49 -3.61
CA LEU A 69 2.20 -8.22 -2.58
C LEU A 69 3.19 -9.19 -3.24
N TYR A 70 4.39 -9.27 -2.67
CA TYR A 70 5.36 -10.27 -3.10
C TYR A 70 4.73 -11.66 -3.04
N GLN A 71 5.00 -12.48 -4.06
CA GLN A 71 4.62 -13.89 -3.99
C GLN A 71 5.36 -14.53 -2.80
N PRO A 72 4.64 -15.18 -1.86
CA PRO A 72 5.29 -15.91 -0.78
C PRO A 72 6.22 -16.97 -1.38
N LEU A 73 7.53 -16.83 -1.14
CA LEU A 73 8.51 -17.83 -1.59
C LEU A 73 8.39 -19.14 -0.79
N TYR A 74 7.97 -19.01 0.47
CA TYR A 74 7.77 -20.12 1.39
C TYR A 74 6.56 -19.80 2.27
N VAL A 75 5.60 -20.72 2.35
CA VAL A 75 4.54 -20.66 3.36
C VAL A 75 5.00 -21.54 4.51
N LEU A 76 5.14 -20.97 5.72
CA LEU A 76 5.40 -21.76 6.92
C LEU A 76 4.12 -22.53 7.25
N THR A 77 4.04 -23.76 6.78
CA THR A 77 2.94 -24.66 7.11
C THR A 77 3.14 -25.17 8.55
N PRO A 78 2.18 -24.95 9.46
CA PRO A 78 2.27 -25.54 10.79
C PRO A 78 2.27 -27.07 10.68
N PRO A 79 2.99 -27.79 11.58
CA PRO A 79 3.20 -29.24 11.47
C PRO A 79 1.92 -30.06 11.33
N ASP A 80 0.83 -29.63 11.99
CA ASP A 80 -0.44 -30.35 11.99
C ASP A 80 -1.17 -30.32 10.64
N ALA A 81 -0.94 -29.28 9.82
CA ALA A 81 -1.55 -29.18 8.49
C ALA A 81 -0.82 -30.04 7.44
N ALA A 82 0.47 -30.32 7.63
CA ALA A 82 1.22 -31.24 6.76
C ALA A 82 0.76 -32.70 6.96
N SER A 83 0.43 -33.07 8.19
CA SER A 83 -0.13 -34.40 8.53
C SER A 83 -1.52 -34.62 7.93
N ALA A 84 -2.32 -33.56 7.78
CA ALA A 84 -3.67 -33.63 7.19
C ALA A 84 -3.64 -33.89 5.67
N MET A 85 -2.63 -33.40 4.95
CA MET A 85 -2.54 -33.59 3.48
C MET A 85 -2.11 -35.02 3.11
N MET A 86 -1.36 -35.70 3.97
CA MET A 86 -0.95 -37.11 3.76
C MET A 86 -2.06 -38.12 4.09
N ALA A 87 -3.17 -37.68 4.70
CA ALA A 87 -4.28 -38.54 5.10
C ALA A 87 -5.34 -38.76 4.00
N CYS A 88 -5.24 -38.06 2.86
CA CYS A 88 -6.19 -38.22 1.76
C CYS A 88 -5.71 -39.26 0.73
N GLY A 89 -5.76 -40.53 1.15
CA GLY A 89 -6.26 -41.68 0.40
C GLY A 89 -5.61 -42.10 -0.93
N GLU A 90 -4.88 -43.21 -0.88
CA GLU A 90 -4.97 -44.24 -1.93
C GLU A 90 -5.46 -45.53 -1.27
N GLN A 91 -6.78 -45.66 -1.12
CA GLN A 91 -7.40 -46.95 -0.76
C GLN A 91 -7.53 -47.78 -2.04
N VAL A 92 -6.66 -48.78 -2.16
CA VAL A 92 -6.81 -49.90 -3.08
C VAL A 92 -8.08 -50.68 -2.67
N PRO A 93 -9.07 -50.88 -3.56
CA PRO A 93 -10.18 -51.76 -3.26
C PRO A 93 -9.74 -53.22 -3.43
N THR A 94 -9.61 -53.94 -2.32
CA THR A 94 -9.72 -55.40 -2.30
C THR A 94 -11.19 -55.77 -2.24
N GLU A 95 -11.76 -56.14 -3.39
CA GLU A 95 -13.10 -56.73 -3.45
C GLU A 95 -12.97 -58.18 -3.93
N GLY A 96 -13.05 -59.10 -2.97
CA GLY A 96 -13.45 -60.46 -3.26
C GLY A 96 -14.96 -60.50 -3.19
N ASP A 97 -15.62 -61.02 -4.23
CA ASP A 97 -16.96 -61.53 -4.06
C ASP A 97 -17.21 -62.81 -4.85
N ILE A 98 -17.96 -63.68 -4.19
CA ILE A 98 -18.10 -65.11 -4.42
C ILE A 98 -19.42 -65.28 -5.16
N HIS A 99 -19.40 -65.83 -6.38
CA HIS A 99 -20.64 -66.30 -7.00
C HIS A 99 -20.49 -67.72 -7.55
N ALA A 100 -21.19 -68.63 -6.88
CA ALA A 100 -21.43 -70.00 -7.29
C ALA A 100 -22.46 -70.05 -8.42
N VAL A 101 -22.23 -70.87 -9.45
CA VAL A 101 -23.31 -71.58 -10.15
C VAL A 101 -22.78 -72.77 -10.98
N SER A 102 -23.27 -73.95 -10.59
CA SER A 102 -23.65 -75.11 -11.41
C SER A 102 -22.66 -75.82 -12.34
N LYS A 103 -22.23 -77.00 -11.87
CA LYS A 103 -21.90 -78.17 -12.70
C LYS A 103 -23.19 -78.78 -13.29
N PRO A 104 -23.12 -79.42 -14.46
CA PRO A 104 -23.75 -80.73 -14.59
C PRO A 104 -22.78 -81.82 -15.07
N SER A 105 -23.24 -83.05 -14.88
CA SER A 105 -22.56 -84.34 -14.86
C SER A 105 -22.27 -84.97 -16.23
N SER A 106 -21.19 -85.77 -16.23
CA SER A 106 -20.96 -87.10 -16.83
C SER A 106 -21.62 -87.51 -18.15
N ASP A 107 -20.81 -87.83 -19.16
CA ASP A 107 -20.48 -89.22 -19.58
C ASP A 107 -19.08 -89.25 -20.25
#